data_AF-A0A9W6YFR8-F1
#
_entry.id   AF-A0A9W6YFR8-F1
#
_cell.length_a   1.000
_cell.length_b   1.000
_cell.length_c   1.000
_cell.angle_alpha   90.00
_cell.angle_beta   90.00
_cell.angle_gamma   90.00
#
_symmetry.space_group_name_H-M   'P 1'
#
loop_
_entity.id
_entity.type
_entity.pdbx_description
1 polymer ?
#
loop_
_entity_poly.entity_id
_entity_poly.type
_entity_poly.pdbx_seq_one_letter_code
_entity_poly.pdbx_strand_id
1 'polypeptide(L)'
;MTRIERSYSIKKKREALALTSQVGIKTASQRLNIPRGTLFDWTKQAEAIYGFQGNAMSRFLKGQGRKEIFPAVSDVLTNGFSSQKPQAAKNSYQGLEETRAEFPLSFSSKYEAFRGGGVLNVDDTGILFDMPPIKSWAGRG
;
A
#
# COMPACT_ATOMS: atom_id res chain seq x y z
N MET A 1 8.47 -32.19 25.31
CA MET A 1 7.25 -31.50 24.85
C MET A 1 7.00 -31.88 23.40
N THR A 2 5.89 -32.55 23.08
CA THR A 2 5.53 -32.85 21.69
C THR A 2 5.09 -31.57 20.98
N ARG A 3 5.54 -31.37 19.74
CA ARG A 3 5.19 -30.19 18.94
C ARG A 3 3.69 -30.22 18.62
N ILE A 4 2.94 -29.26 19.15
CA ILE A 4 1.51 -29.10 18.85
C ILE A 4 1.38 -28.34 17.53
N GLU A 5 0.70 -28.93 16.55
CA GLU A 5 0.36 -28.25 15.30
C GLU A 5 -0.66 -27.13 15.57
N ARG A 6 -0.37 -25.93 15.07
CA ARG A 6 -1.23 -24.75 15.27
C ARG A 6 -2.29 -24.59 14.16
N SER A 7 -2.23 -25.41 13.12
CA SER A 7 -3.11 -25.29 11.95
C SER A 7 -3.26 -26.63 11.24
N TYR A 8 -4.49 -27.04 10.96
CA TYR A 8 -4.81 -28.31 10.32
C TYR A 8 -5.56 -28.09 9.00
N SER A 9 -5.26 -28.91 8.00
CA SER A 9 -5.97 -28.87 6.72
C SER A 9 -7.41 -29.36 6.85
N ILE A 10 -8.28 -28.93 5.94
CA ILE A 10 -9.69 -29.35 5.92
C ILE A 10 -9.82 -30.86 5.73
N LYS A 11 -8.94 -31.49 4.93
CA LYS A 11 -8.83 -32.95 4.83
C LYS A 11 -8.60 -33.58 6.22
N LYS A 12 -7.63 -33.06 6.97
CA LYS A 12 -7.32 -33.58 8.31
C LYS A 12 -8.47 -33.37 9.30
N LYS A 13 -9.17 -32.24 9.20
CA LYS A 13 -10.39 -31.95 9.99
C LYS A 13 -11.49 -32.97 9.71
N ARG A 14 -11.74 -33.31 8.44
CA ARG A 14 -12.76 -34.31 8.05
C ARG A 14 -12.40 -35.72 8.54
N GLU A 15 -11.14 -36.14 8.41
CA GLU A 15 -10.65 -37.41 8.94
C GLU A 15 -10.83 -37.49 10.46
N ALA A 16 -10.49 -36.40 11.17
CA ALA A 16 -10.65 -36.32 12.61
C ALA A 16 -12.13 -36.42 13.02
N LEU A 17 -13.04 -35.75 12.31
CA LEU A 17 -14.47 -35.81 12.58
C LEU A 17 -15.04 -37.22 12.35
N ALA A 18 -14.64 -37.89 11.27
CA ALA A 18 -15.04 -39.28 11.00
C ALA A 18 -14.61 -40.21 12.14
N LEU A 19 -13.39 -40.03 12.67
CA LEU A 19 -12.89 -40.83 13.80
C LEU A 19 -13.62 -40.48 15.10
N THR A 20 -13.98 -39.21 15.34
CA THR A 20 -14.73 -38.82 16.53
C THR A 20 -16.13 -39.41 16.56
N SER A 21 -16.80 -39.54 15.41
CA SER A 21 -18.12 -40.17 15.32
C SER A 21 -18.07 -41.68 15.62
N GLN A 22 -16.94 -42.34 15.34
CA GLN A 22 -16.78 -43.78 15.57
C GLN A 22 -16.34 -44.12 17.00
N VAL A 23 -15.40 -43.37 17.57
CA VAL A 23 -14.67 -43.76 18.80
C VAL A 23 -14.79 -42.74 19.94
N GLY A 24 -15.43 -41.60 19.68
CA GLY A 24 -15.56 -40.49 20.62
C GLY A 24 -14.32 -39.60 20.72
N ILE A 25 -14.52 -38.39 21.24
CA ILE A 25 -13.53 -37.29 21.26
C ILE A 25 -12.26 -37.66 22.05
N LYS A 26 -12.40 -38.32 23.21
CA LYS A 26 -11.26 -38.67 24.07
C LYS A 26 -10.29 -39.63 23.38
N THR A 27 -10.83 -40.66 22.73
CA THR A 27 -10.05 -41.67 22.02
C THR A 27 -9.43 -41.11 20.74
N ALA A 28 -10.20 -40.30 20.00
CA ALA A 28 -9.69 -39.61 18.80
C ALA A 28 -8.54 -38.64 19.13
N SER A 29 -8.64 -37.91 20.25
CA SER A 29 -7.59 -37.02 20.74
C SER A 29 -6.27 -37.74 21.00
N GLN A 30 -6.33 -38.91 21.65
CA GLN A 30 -5.13 -39.72 21.92
C GLN A 30 -4.53 -40.31 20.63
N ARG A 31 -5.38 -40.83 19.72
CA ARG A 31 -4.92 -41.44 18.46
C ARG A 31 -4.30 -40.44 17.49
N LEU A 32 -4.89 -39.24 17.38
CA LEU A 32 -4.45 -38.21 16.43
C LEU A 32 -3.45 -37.21 17.04
N ASN A 33 -3.22 -37.28 18.35
CA ASN A 33 -2.45 -36.30 19.11
C ASN A 33 -2.96 -34.85 18.89
N ILE A 34 -4.28 -34.68 18.86
CA ILE A 34 -4.96 -33.38 18.70
C ILE A 34 -5.62 -33.02 20.04
N PRO A 35 -5.48 -31.78 20.54
CA PRO A 35 -6.13 -31.35 21.78
C PRO A 35 -7.65 -31.58 21.77
N ARG A 36 -8.21 -32.04 22.89
CA ARG A 36 -9.65 -32.32 23.01
C ARG A 36 -10.52 -31.11 22.69
N GLY A 37 -10.12 -29.92 23.12
CA GLY A 37 -10.83 -28.67 22.84
C GLY A 37 -10.95 -28.40 21.34
N THR A 38 -9.87 -28.64 20.58
CA THR A 38 -9.87 -28.47 19.12
C THR A 38 -10.84 -29.43 18.42
N LEU A 39 -10.90 -30.69 18.83
CA LEU A 39 -11.86 -31.65 18.29
C LEU A 39 -13.30 -31.23 18.62
N PHE A 40 -13.55 -30.75 19.84
CA PHE A 40 -14.86 -30.26 20.26
C PHE A 40 -15.31 -29.01 19.48
N ASP A 41 -14.40 -28.09 19.18
CA ASP A 41 -14.72 -26.94 18.34
C ASP A 41 -15.02 -27.36 16.89
N TRP A 42 -14.33 -28.38 16.38
CA TRP A 42 -14.60 -28.91 15.04
C TRP A 42 -15.91 -29.67 14.95
N THR A 43 -16.34 -30.38 16.00
CA THR A 43 -17.66 -31.02 15.98
C THR A 43 -18.77 -29.97 15.91
N LYS A 44 -18.62 -28.83 16.59
CA LYS A 44 -19.53 -27.68 16.43
C LYS A 44 -19.52 -27.08 15.02
N GLN A 45 -18.37 -27.11 14.34
CA GLN A 45 -18.20 -26.60 12.97
C GLN A 45 -18.38 -27.70 11.90
N ALA A 46 -18.90 -28.87 12.26
CA ALA A 46 -18.89 -30.05 11.38
C ALA A 46 -19.61 -29.79 10.05
N GLU A 47 -20.80 -29.19 10.08
CA GLU A 47 -21.56 -28.85 8.87
C GLU A 47 -20.75 -27.94 7.93
N ALA A 48 -20.10 -26.91 8.47
CA ALA A 48 -19.26 -26.01 7.67
C ALA A 48 -18.01 -26.71 7.11
N ILE A 49 -17.41 -27.64 7.86
CA ILE A 49 -16.23 -28.41 7.42
C ILE A 49 -16.59 -29.40 6.31
N TYR A 50 -17.73 -30.08 6.42
CA TYR A 50 -18.22 -30.99 5.38
C TYR A 50 -18.75 -30.23 4.15
N GLY A 51 -19.42 -29.09 4.35
CA GLY A 51 -19.97 -28.26 3.27
C GLY A 51 -18.93 -27.47 2.46
N PHE A 52 -17.69 -27.33 2.94
CA PHE A 52 -16.63 -26.58 2.25
C PHE A 52 -16.27 -27.18 0.87
N GLN A 53 -16.47 -26.40 -0.20
CA GLN A 53 -16.22 -26.79 -1.59
C GLN A 53 -14.82 -26.39 -2.12
N GLY A 54 -14.00 -25.69 -1.34
CA GLY A 54 -12.66 -25.27 -1.77
C GLY A 54 -11.61 -26.39 -1.67
N ASN A 55 -10.33 -26.02 -1.85
CA ASN A 55 -9.21 -26.95 -1.77
C ASN A 55 -9.14 -27.65 -0.39
N ALA A 56 -9.15 -28.99 -0.38
CA ALA A 56 -9.07 -29.82 0.82
C ALA A 56 -7.77 -29.62 1.64
N MET A 57 -6.71 -29.10 1.02
CA MET A 57 -5.46 -28.73 1.68
C MET A 57 -5.52 -27.35 2.35
N SER A 58 -6.56 -26.55 2.11
CA SER A 58 -6.78 -25.29 2.81
C SER A 58 -6.85 -25.52 4.32
N ARG A 59 -6.24 -24.62 5.09
CA ARG A 59 -6.26 -24.66 6.56
C ARG A 59 -7.46 -23.90 7.15
N PHE A 60 -8.03 -22.98 6.36
CA PHE A 60 -9.10 -22.06 6.75
C PHE A 60 -10.38 -22.36 5.96
N LEU A 61 -11.53 -22.29 6.64
CA LEU A 61 -12.86 -22.47 6.04
C LEU A 61 -13.29 -21.28 5.19
N LYS A 62 -12.76 -20.09 5.51
CA LYS A 62 -12.92 -18.87 4.73
C LYS A 62 -11.59 -18.56 4.05
N GLY A 63 -11.62 -18.10 2.81
CA GLY A 63 -10.44 -17.48 2.20
C GLY A 63 -9.97 -16.35 3.11
N GLN A 64 -8.72 -16.38 3.54
CA GLN A 64 -8.07 -15.21 4.13
C GLN A 64 -7.85 -14.24 2.98
N GLY A 65 -8.90 -13.48 2.62
CA GLY A 65 -8.77 -12.37 1.70
C GLY A 65 -7.72 -11.41 2.22
N ARG A 66 -7.00 -10.76 1.31
CA ARG A 66 -6.13 -9.63 1.66
C ARG A 66 -7.01 -8.62 2.41
N LYS A 67 -6.69 -8.32 3.68
CA LYS A 67 -7.25 -7.13 4.33
C LYS A 67 -6.88 -5.96 3.43
N GLU A 68 -7.86 -5.12 3.08
CA GLU A 68 -7.60 -3.97 2.23
C GLU A 68 -6.42 -3.18 2.81
N ILE A 69 -5.33 -3.10 2.05
CA ILE A 69 -4.12 -2.37 2.46
C ILE A 69 -4.37 -0.86 2.40
N PHE A 70 -5.36 -0.46 1.60
CA PHE A 70 -5.82 0.91 1.52
C PHE A 70 -6.91 1.10 2.56
N PRO A 71 -6.67 1.91 3.59
CA PRO A 71 -7.76 2.32 4.44
C PRO A 71 -8.68 3.27 3.65
N ALA A 72 -9.90 3.51 4.14
CA ALA A 72 -10.86 4.39 3.48
C ALA A 72 -10.22 5.74 3.12
N VAL A 73 -10.72 6.46 2.11
CA VAL A 73 -10.12 7.71 1.59
C VAL A 73 -9.73 8.71 2.71
N SER A 74 -10.49 8.75 3.80
CA SER A 74 -10.18 9.56 5.00
C SER A 74 -8.82 9.26 5.62
N ASP A 75 -8.40 8.00 5.60
CA ASP A 75 -7.17 7.51 6.21
C ASP A 75 -5.97 7.64 5.29
N VAL A 76 -6.17 7.93 3.99
CA VAL A 76 -5.12 8.34 3.04
C VAL A 76 -4.85 9.84 3.15
N LEU A 77 -5.86 10.63 3.52
CA LEU A 77 -5.71 12.08 3.72
C LEU A 77 -5.03 12.43 5.04
N THR A 78 -4.95 11.51 6.00
CA THR A 78 -4.38 11.75 7.35
C THR A 78 -2.87 11.48 7.43
N ASN A 79 -2.26 10.78 6.48
CA ASN A 79 -0.83 10.40 6.49
C ASN A 79 0.04 11.22 5.53
N GLY A 80 -0.02 12.54 5.69
CA GLY A 80 1.06 13.43 5.20
C GLY A 80 1.04 13.80 3.73
N PHE A 81 -0.07 13.56 3.02
CA PHE A 81 -0.27 14.12 1.70
C PHE A 81 -0.74 15.58 1.82
N SER A 82 0.09 16.53 1.38
CA SER A 82 -0.32 17.92 1.23
C SER A 82 -1.09 18.10 -0.07
N SER A 83 -2.29 18.68 -0.03
CA SER A 83 -2.93 19.19 -1.23
C SER A 83 -2.10 20.37 -1.77
N GLN A 84 -1.44 20.17 -2.91
CA GLN A 84 -0.72 21.24 -3.61
C GLN A 84 -1.67 21.92 -4.60
N LYS A 85 -1.55 23.25 -4.72
CA LYS A 85 -2.25 23.97 -5.79
C LYS A 85 -1.58 23.63 -7.12
N PRO A 86 -2.35 23.35 -8.19
CA PRO A 86 -1.78 23.14 -9.51
C PRO A 86 -1.03 24.41 -9.93
N GLN A 87 0.26 24.30 -10.17
CA GLN A 87 1.06 25.38 -10.74
C GLN A 87 0.82 25.39 -12.24
N ALA A 88 0.22 26.47 -12.76
CA ALA A 88 0.09 26.64 -14.20
C ALA A 88 1.50 26.86 -14.79
N ALA A 89 2.02 25.86 -15.51
CA ALA A 89 3.23 26.04 -16.30
C ALA A 89 2.90 26.97 -17.47
N LYS A 90 3.70 28.04 -17.64
CA LYS A 90 3.46 29.06 -18.67
C LYS A 90 3.71 28.53 -20.09
N ASN A 91 4.52 27.48 -20.25
CA ASN A 91 4.86 26.85 -21.53
C ASN A 91 4.87 25.32 -21.42
N SER A 92 4.68 24.63 -22.55
CA SER A 92 4.85 23.17 -22.65
C SER A 92 6.33 22.78 -22.60
N TYR A 93 6.62 21.57 -22.10
CA TYR A 93 7.99 21.04 -22.03
C TYR A 93 8.68 20.99 -23.39
N GLN A 94 7.94 20.58 -24.42
CA GLN A 94 8.46 20.49 -25.79
C GLN A 94 8.96 21.85 -26.30
N GLY A 95 8.20 22.93 -26.07
CA GLY A 95 8.63 24.27 -26.50
C GLY A 95 9.87 24.77 -25.77
N LEU A 96 10.08 24.36 -24.52
CA LEU A 96 11.30 24.69 -23.76
C LEU A 96 12.52 23.95 -24.31
N GLU A 97 12.36 22.68 -24.71
CA GLU A 97 13.46 21.90 -25.30
C GLU A 97 13.87 22.45 -26.67
N GLU A 98 12.90 22.79 -27.52
CA GLU A 98 13.14 23.44 -28.81
C GLU A 98 13.89 24.77 -28.62
N THR A 99 13.42 25.64 -27.72
CA THR A 99 14.09 26.91 -27.40
C THR A 99 15.51 26.70 -26.87
N ARG A 100 15.72 25.68 -26.03
CA ARG A 100 17.03 25.36 -25.45
C ARG A 100 18.03 24.84 -26.50
N ALA A 101 17.55 24.16 -27.54
CA ALA A 101 18.40 23.66 -28.62
C ALA A 101 18.79 24.76 -29.63
N GLU A 102 17.84 25.65 -29.95
CA GLU A 102 18.05 26.69 -30.97
C GLU A 102 18.85 27.90 -30.44
N PHE A 103 18.68 28.23 -29.16
CA PHE A 103 19.31 29.42 -28.57
C PHE A 103 20.85 29.40 -28.63
N PRO A 104 21.58 28.32 -28.26
CA PRO A 104 23.04 28.31 -28.32
C PRO A 104 23.59 28.47 -29.73
N LEU A 105 22.92 27.90 -30.73
CA LEU A 105 23.31 27.98 -32.14
C LEU A 105 23.21 29.41 -32.65
N SER A 106 22.05 30.04 -32.44
CA SER A 106 21.80 31.43 -32.84
C SER A 106 22.69 32.42 -32.09
N PHE A 107 22.88 32.22 -30.78
CA PHE A 107 23.75 33.05 -29.95
C PHE A 107 25.21 33.00 -30.42
N SER A 108 25.75 31.79 -30.64
CA SER A 108 27.15 31.62 -31.04
C SER A 108 27.44 32.24 -32.41
N SER A 109 26.52 32.08 -33.37
CA SER A 109 26.67 32.67 -34.70
C SER A 109 26.62 34.21 -34.66
N LYS A 110 25.73 34.78 -33.85
CA LYS A 110 25.55 36.25 -33.76
C LYS A 110 26.73 36.96 -33.10
N TYR A 111 27.34 36.37 -32.09
CA TYR A 111 28.38 37.00 -31.28
C TYR A 111 29.79 36.44 -31.55
N GLU A 112 29.97 35.69 -32.64
CA GLU A 112 31.27 35.12 -33.02
C GLU A 112 32.38 36.17 -33.13
N ALA A 113 32.07 37.40 -33.57
CA ALA A 113 33.06 38.48 -33.69
C ALA A 113 33.58 39.01 -32.34
N PHE A 114 32.92 38.72 -31.22
CA PHE A 114 33.20 39.27 -29.89
C PHE A 114 34.00 38.32 -28.99
N ARG A 115 34.75 37.36 -29.55
CA ARG A 115 35.46 36.29 -28.82
C ARG A 115 36.44 36.74 -27.72
N GLY A 116 36.77 38.03 -27.64
CA GLY A 116 37.64 38.60 -26.60
C GLY A 116 36.93 39.15 -25.36
N GLY A 117 35.60 39.30 -25.38
CA GLY A 117 34.79 39.75 -24.25
C GLY A 117 34.05 38.58 -23.60
N GLY A 118 34.16 38.42 -22.28
CA GLY A 118 33.37 37.43 -21.55
C GLY A 118 31.86 37.72 -21.58
N VAL A 119 31.05 36.72 -21.27
CA VAL A 119 29.59 36.90 -21.11
C VAL A 119 29.30 37.34 -19.68
N LEU A 120 28.73 38.52 -19.50
CA LEU A 120 28.24 39.01 -18.20
C LEU A 120 26.77 38.61 -18.04
N ASN A 121 26.47 37.90 -16.96
CA ASN A 121 25.08 37.64 -16.58
C ASN A 121 24.50 38.87 -15.86
N VAL A 122 23.34 39.34 -16.30
CA VAL A 122 22.61 40.45 -15.69
C VAL A 122 21.16 40.04 -15.53
N ASP A 123 20.69 39.98 -14.29
CA ASP A 123 19.32 39.69 -13.95
C ASP A 123 18.84 40.58 -12.80
N ASP A 124 17.56 40.97 -12.86
CA ASP A 124 16.94 41.73 -11.78
C ASP A 124 16.33 40.76 -10.78
N THR A 125 16.92 40.71 -9.58
CA THR A 125 16.33 39.98 -8.45
C THR A 125 15.45 40.92 -7.64
N GLY A 126 14.14 40.67 -7.65
CA GLY A 126 13.20 41.41 -6.81
C GLY A 126 13.50 41.19 -5.32
N ILE A 127 13.88 42.26 -4.64
CA ILE A 127 14.02 42.25 -3.18
C ILE A 127 12.61 42.38 -2.59
N LEU A 128 12.04 41.26 -2.16
CA LEU A 128 10.79 41.26 -1.43
C LEU A 128 11.10 41.66 0.02
N PHE A 129 10.69 42.86 0.43
CA PHE A 129 10.56 43.15 1.84
C PHE A 129 9.53 42.18 2.40
N ASP A 130 9.88 41.47 3.47
CA ASP A 130 9.05 40.47 4.16
C ASP A 130 7.83 41.15 4.79
N MET A 131 6.90 41.56 3.93
CA MET A 131 5.71 42.28 4.30
C MET A 131 4.74 41.21 4.80
N PRO A 132 4.30 41.29 6.07
CA PRO A 132 3.50 40.24 6.65
C PRO A 132 2.22 40.04 5.82
N PRO A 133 1.73 38.80 5.71
CA PRO A 133 0.54 38.51 4.91
C PRO A 133 -0.62 39.43 5.29
N ILE A 134 -1.32 39.96 4.28
CA ILE A 134 -2.51 40.83 4.46
C ILE A 134 -3.62 40.12 5.28
N LYS A 135 -3.57 38.80 5.36
CA LYS A 135 -4.53 37.98 6.10
C LYS A 135 -3.98 37.61 7.48
N SER A 136 -4.53 38.24 8.50
CA SER A 136 -4.35 37.85 9.90
C SER A 136 -5.22 36.64 10.24
N TRP A 137 -4.68 35.70 11.01
CA TRP A 137 -5.46 34.61 11.57
C TRP A 137 -6.39 35.17 12.65
N ALA A 138 -7.70 35.21 12.39
CA ALA A 138 -8.68 35.36 13.45
C ALA A 138 -8.90 33.98 14.11
N GLY A 139 -8.87 33.93 15.44
CA GLY A 139 -9.30 32.73 16.17
C GLY A 139 -10.71 32.33 15.75
N ARG A 140 -11.00 31.01 15.72
CA ARG A 140 -12.27 30.45 15.24
C ARG A 140 -13.46 31.26 15.78
N GLY A 141 -14.28 31.78 14.86
CA GLY A 141 -15.60 32.33 15.17
C GLY A 141 -16.51 31.29 15.80
#